data_AF-A0A3D5D9N0-F1
#
_entry.id   AF-A0A3D5D9N0-F1
#
_cell.length_a   1.000
_cell.length_b   1.000
_cell.length_c   1.000
_cell.angle_alpha   90.00
_cell.angle_beta   90.00
_cell.angle_gamma   90.00
#
_symmetry.space_group_name_H-M   'P 1'
#
loop_
_entity.id
_entity.type
_entity.pdbx_description
1 polymer ?
#
loop_
_entity_poly.entity_id
_entity_poly.type
_entity_poly.pdbx_seq_one_letter_code
_entity_poly.pdbx_strand_id
1 'polypeptide(L)' 'MSYTVATDVGGTCTDTVIAASDGTVYIGKVLSTPPDFAMGVIDSIRSAATTMGAS' A
#
# COMPACT_ATOMS: atom_id res chain seq x y z
N MET A 1 -6.06 -12.84 12.72
CA MET A 1 -6.26 -12.31 11.36
C MET A 1 -4.88 -12.22 10.71
N SER A 2 -4.72 -12.74 9.49
CA SER A 2 -3.46 -12.59 8.75
C SER A 2 -3.71 -11.72 7.54
N TYR A 3 -2.73 -10.86 7.22
CA TYR A 3 -2.73 -10.01 6.04
C TYR A 3 -1.44 -10.24 5.27
N THR A 4 -1.55 -10.34 3.95
CA THR A 4 -0.41 -10.27 3.05
C THR A 4 -0.38 -8.88 2.45
N VAL A 5 0.75 -8.19 2.60
CA VAL A 5 0.97 -6.86 2.04
C VAL A 5 2.02 -6.96 0.95
N ALA A 6 1.67 -6.55 -0.26
CA ALA A 6 2.57 -6.52 -1.41
C ALA A 6 2.65 -5.09 -1.95
N THR A 7 3.88 -4.61 -2.19
CA THR A 7 4.14 -3.25 -2.68
C THR A 7 4.96 -3.29 -3.95
N ASP A 8 4.64 -2.41 -4.91
CA ASP A 8 5.39 -2.23 -6.16
C ASP A 8 5.79 -0.76 -6.31
N VAL A 9 7.10 -0.51 -6.40
CA VAL A 9 7.67 0.84 -6.52
C VAL A 9 7.97 1.13 -7.98
N GLY A 10 7.19 2.02 -8.58
CA GLY A 10 7.46 2.54 -9.91
C GLY A 10 8.19 3.89 -9.90
N GLY A 11 8.46 4.43 -11.10
CA GLY A 11 9.03 5.78 -11.24
C GLY A 11 8.03 6.90 -10.95
N THR A 12 6.75 6.70 -11.26
CA THR A 12 5.69 7.70 -11.06
C THR A 12 4.87 7.44 -9.81
N CYS A 13 4.49 6.18 -9.58
CA CYS A 13 3.60 5.79 -8.50
C CYS A 13 4.13 4.56 -7.78
N THR A 14 3.81 4.46 -6.50
CA THR A 14 3.99 3.27 -5.68
C THR A 14 2.63 2.70 -5.35
N ASP A 15 2.47 1.40 -5.60
CA ASP A 15 1.21 0.66 -5.48
C ASP A 15 1.29 -0.31 -4.30
N THR A 16 0.16 -0.56 -3.63
CA THR A 16 0.06 -1.54 -2.55
C THR A 16 -1.23 -2.33 -2.66
N VAL A 17 -1.12 -3.64 -2.45
CA VAL A 17 -2.25 -4.56 -2.27
C VAL A 17 -2.16 -5.18 -0.89
N ILE A 18 -3.25 -5.11 -0.13
CA ILE A 18 -3.42 -5.81 1.15
C ILE A 18 -4.49 -6.88 0.95
N ALA A 19 -4.12 -8.14 1.09
CA ALA A 19 -5.03 -9.28 1.01
C ALA A 19 -5.29 -9.84 2.42
N ALA A 20 -6.56 -9.88 2.83
CA ALA A 20 -7.00 -10.49 4.08
C ALA A 20 -7.28 -11.99 3.90
N SER A 21 -7.22 -12.75 4.99
CA SER A 21 -7.49 -14.19 4.97
C SER A 21 -8.92 -14.58 4.60
N ASP A 22 -9.87 -13.64 4.61
CA ASP A 22 -11.26 -13.84 4.19
C ASP A 22 -11.51 -13.55 2.69
N GLY A 23 -10.45 -13.24 1.95
CA GLY A 23 -10.52 -12.89 0.53
C GLY A 23 -10.76 -11.42 0.23
N THR A 24 -10.92 -10.56 1.25
CA THR A 24 -11.03 -9.11 1.06
C THR A 24 -9.69 -8.54 0.59
N VAL A 25 -9.76 -7.61 -0.37
CA VAL A 25 -8.59 -6.94 -0.95
C VAL A 25 -8.73 -5.43 -0.83
N TYR A 26 -7.66 -4.78 -0.40
CA TYR A 26 -7.54 -3.32 -0.32
C TYR A 26 -6.38 -2.86 -1.18
N ILE A 27 -6.55 -1.70 -1.82
CA ILE A 27 -5.58 -1.16 -2.77
C ILE A 27 -5.22 0.26 -2.34
N GLY A 28 -3.92 0.55 -2.32
CA GLY A 28 -3.36 1.87 -2.10
C GLY A 28 -2.48 2.27 -3.27
N LYS A 29 -2.50 3.56 -3.60
CA LYS A 29 -1.65 4.14 -4.65
C LYS A 29 -1.29 5.56 -4.28
N VAL A 30 -0.01 5.87 -4.35
CA VAL A 30 0.53 7.21 -4.14
C VAL A 30 1.57 7.52 -5.21
N LEU A 31 1.96 8.80 -5.34
CA LEU A 31 3.12 9.16 -6.15
C LEU A 31 4.38 8.58 -5.50
N SER A 32 5.31 8.09 -6.33
CA SER A 32 6.64 7.69 -5.86
C SER A 32 7.42 8.90 -5.37
N THR A 33 8.31 8.67 -4.42
CA THR A 33 9.00 9.73 -3.67
C THR A 33 10.52 9.70 -3.87
N PRO A 34 11.06 9.77 -5.10
CA PRO A 34 12.51 9.80 -5.29
C PRO A 34 13.15 11.04 -4.60
N PRO A 35 14.34 10.89 -3.99
CA PRO A 35 15.14 9.66 -3.90
C PRO A 35 14.72 8.72 -2.75
N ASP A 36 13.81 9.15 -1.86
CA ASP A 36 13.37 8.41 -0.69
C ASP A 36 12.15 7.50 -0.97
N PHE A 37 12.37 6.40 -1.68
CA PHE A 37 11.30 5.45 -2.03
C PHE A 37 10.68 4.73 -0.84
N ALA A 38 11.36 4.68 0.32
CA ALA A 38 10.80 4.07 1.51
C ALA A 38 9.54 4.83 1.97
N MET A 39 9.53 6.16 1.83
CA MET A 39 8.37 6.99 2.14
C MET A 39 7.16 6.61 1.27
N GLY A 40 7.35 6.48 -0.04
CA GLY A 40 6.29 6.09 -0.98
C GLY A 40 5.69 4.72 -0.66
N VAL A 41 6.51 3.76 -0.22
CA VAL A 41 6.04 2.43 0.24
C VAL A 41 5.17 2.54 1.49
N ILE A 42 5.60 3.32 2.49
CA ILE A 42 4.82 3.50 3.72
C ILE A 42 3.51 4.25 3.42
N ASP A 43 3.57 5.27 2.57
CA ASP A 43 2.40 6.07 2.20
C ASP A 43 1.41 5.28 1.34
N SER A 44 1.86 4.39 0.44
CA SER A 44 0.98 3.50 -0.31
C SER A 44 0.30 2.48 0.59
N ILE A 45 1.00 1.93 1.59
CA ILE A 45 0.41 1.04 2.60
C ILE A 45 -0.62 1.79 3.43
N ARG A 46 -0.31 3.03 3.88
CA ARG A 46 -1.27 3.85 4.63
C ARG A 46 -2.50 4.17 3.79
N SER A 47 -2.33 4.49 2.51
CA SER A 47 -3.43 4.71 1.57
C SER A 47 -4.37 3.51 1.48
N ALA A 48 -3.82 2.29 1.39
CA ALA A 48 -4.62 1.06 1.42
C ALA A 48 -5.31 0.86 2.78
N ALA A 49 -4.58 1.05 3.90
CA ALA A 49 -5.09 0.86 5.25
C ALA A 49 -6.25 1.81 5.60
N THR A 50 -6.22 3.05 5.13
CA THR A 50 -7.33 3.99 5.29
C THR A 50 -8.64 3.43 4.73
N THR A 51 -8.59 2.71 3.60
CA THR A 51 -9.79 2.08 3.01
C THR A 51 -10.31 0.90 3.83
N MET A 52 -9.47 0.33 4.71
CA MET A 52 -9.86 -0.69 5.68
C MET A 52 -10.56 -0.09 6.91
N GLY A 53 -10.55 1.24 7.07
CA GLY A 53 -10.92 1.91 8.31
C GLY A 53 -9.87 1.78 9.43
N ALA A 54 -8.65 1.35 9.10
CA ALA A 54 -7.52 1.34 10.03
C ALA A 54 -6.86 2.72 10.04
N SER A 55 -6.68 3.32 11.23
CA SER A 55 -6.09 4.64 11.44
C SER A 55 -4.64 4.55 11.91
#